data_AF-A0A8H7PBL3-F1
#
_entry.id   AF-A0A8H7PBL3-F1
#
_cell.length_a   1.000
_cell.length_b   1.000
_cell.length_c   1.000
_cell.angle_alpha   90.00
_cell.angle_beta   90.00
_cell.angle_gamma   90.00
#
_symmetry.space_group_name_H-M   'P 1'
#
loop_
_entity.id
_entity.type
_entity.pdbx_description
1 polymer ?
#
loop_
_entity_poly.entity_id
_entity_poly.type
_entity_poly.pdbx_seq_one_letter_code
_entity_poly.pdbx_strand_id
1 'polypeptide(L)'
;MISHDVGSAAAHIANPCGHTICGECGFDWISRNKRAPTCAICRTKLIRAAPLIPNIAMDNTIAKHVGALAASGCVDWQPTGAKHKEWAQRRECVLDRLSVWGS
;
A
#
# COMPACT_ATOMS: atom_id res chain seq x y z
N MET A 1 -16.78 -11.77 -6.06
CA MET A 1 -15.82 -11.58 -4.97
C MET A 1 -14.47 -11.27 -5.60
N ILE A 2 -14.08 -10.00 -5.67
CA ILE A 2 -12.70 -9.66 -6.03
C ILE A 2 -11.98 -9.56 -4.69
N SER A 3 -11.25 -10.61 -4.32
CA SER A 3 -10.31 -10.56 -3.22
C SER A 3 -9.21 -9.59 -3.65
N HIS A 4 -9.27 -8.34 -3.19
CA HIS A 4 -8.13 -7.45 -3.32
C HIS A 4 -7.09 -7.94 -2.33
N ASP A 5 -5.98 -8.48 -2.83
CA ASP A 5 -4.77 -8.72 -2.05
C ASP A 5 -4.24 -7.37 -1.55
N VAL A 6 -4.72 -6.95 -0.38
CA VAL A 6 -4.21 -5.76 0.32
C VAL A 6 -2.94 -6.17 1.05
N GLY A 7 -1.84 -6.37 0.32
CA GLY A 7 -0.52 -6.50 0.94
C GLY A 7 -0.21 -5.24 1.75
N SER A 8 0.48 -5.37 2.91
CA SER A 8 0.86 -4.22 3.75
C SER A 8 1.56 -3.11 2.94
N ALA A 9 2.42 -3.49 1.99
CA ALA A 9 3.13 -2.57 1.09
C ALA A 9 2.41 -2.26 -0.23
N ALA A 10 1.18 -2.73 -0.46
CA ALA A 10 0.45 -2.47 -1.70
C ALA A 10 0.05 -0.99 -1.81
N ALA A 11 0.26 -0.40 -2.98
CA ALA A 11 0.00 1.00 -3.24
C ALA A 11 -1.51 1.28 -3.32
N HIS A 12 -1.96 2.35 -2.66
CA HIS A 12 -3.36 2.80 -2.67
C HIS A 12 -3.45 4.30 -2.94
N ILE A 13 -4.44 4.70 -3.73
CA ILE A 13 -4.79 6.08 -4.04
C ILE A 13 -5.78 6.61 -3.02
N ALA A 14 -5.46 7.74 -2.40
CA ALA A 14 -6.37 8.48 -1.52
C ALA A 14 -7.43 9.23 -2.34
N ASN A 15 -8.68 8.82 -2.21
CA ASN A 15 -9.81 9.34 -3.01
C ASN A 15 -10.50 10.53 -2.30
N PRO A 16 -10.60 11.73 -2.90
CA PRO A 16 -10.39 12.01 -4.34
C PRO A 16 -9.05 12.69 -4.68
N CYS A 17 -8.18 12.95 -3.71
CA CYS A 17 -7.00 13.78 -3.93
C CYS A 17 -5.87 13.15 -4.78
N GLY A 18 -5.92 11.84 -5.04
CA GLY A 18 -4.98 11.16 -5.95
C GLY A 18 -3.63 10.78 -5.35
N HIS A 19 -3.31 11.19 -4.12
CA HIS A 19 -2.04 10.84 -3.48
C HIS A 19 -1.92 9.34 -3.22
N THR A 20 -0.74 8.78 -3.47
CA THR A 20 -0.48 7.35 -3.26
C THR A 20 0.20 7.09 -1.92
N ILE A 21 -0.30 6.10 -1.19
CA ILE A 21 0.14 5.70 0.16
C ILE A 21 0.18 4.17 0.22
N CYS A 22 1.04 3.59 1.07
CA CYS A 22 1.00 2.16 1.34
C CYS A 22 -0.35 1.75 1.99
N GLY A 23 -0.87 0.57 1.67
CA GLY A 23 -2.17 0.10 2.15
C GLY A 23 -2.27 0.16 3.66
N GLU A 24 -1.34 -0.48 4.36
CA GLU A 24 -1.28 -0.49 5.82
C GLU A 24 -1.26 0.93 6.40
N CYS A 25 -0.34 1.78 5.91
CA CYS A 25 -0.16 3.16 6.33
C CYS A 25 -1.45 3.98 6.16
N GLY A 26 -2.12 3.80 5.02
CA GLY A 26 -3.35 4.50 4.69
C GLY A 26 -4.52 4.05 5.57
N PHE A 27 -4.72 2.74 5.73
CA PHE A 27 -5.80 2.20 6.56
C PHE A 27 -5.58 2.52 8.04
N ASP A 28 -4.34 2.48 8.53
CA ASP A 28 -3.96 2.95 9.87
C ASP A 28 -4.31 4.41 10.08
N TRP A 29 -3.95 5.27 9.12
CA TRP A 29 -4.28 6.69 9.17
C TRP A 29 -5.79 6.92 9.26
N ILE A 30 -6.57 6.26 8.40
CA ILE A 30 -8.03 6.38 8.34
C ILE A 30 -8.69 5.85 9.60
N SER A 31 -8.15 4.78 10.21
CA SER A 31 -8.73 4.18 11.42
C SER A 31 -8.77 5.15 12.61
N ARG A 32 -7.88 6.15 12.64
CA ARG A 32 -7.83 7.19 13.67
C ARG A 32 -9.03 8.14 13.62
N ASN A 33 -9.69 8.28 12.47
CA ASN A 33 -10.93 9.04 12.32
C ASN A 33 -11.80 8.48 11.20
N LYS A 34 -12.53 7.39 11.49
CA LYS A 34 -13.43 6.73 10.53
C LYS A 34 -14.61 7.61 10.09
N ARG A 35 -15.01 8.61 10.88
CA ARG A 35 -16.18 9.47 10.60
C ARG A 35 -15.89 10.53 9.55
N ALA A 36 -14.70 11.11 9.60
CA ALA A 36 -14.25 12.15 8.67
C ALA A 36 -12.79 11.88 8.26
N PRO A 37 -12.53 10.81 7.49
CA PRO A 37 -11.18 10.44 7.11
C PRO A 37 -10.56 11.52 6.22
N THR A 38 -9.25 11.70 6.35
CA THR A 38 -8.47 12.67 5.57
C THR A 38 -7.26 12.01 4.95
N CYS A 39 -6.75 12.58 3.86
CA CYS A 39 -5.50 12.13 3.27
C CYS A 39 -4.34 12.30 4.27
N ALA A 40 -3.47 11.28 4.38
CA ALA A 40 -2.28 11.36 5.22
C ALA A 40 -1.25 12.40 4.73
N ILE A 41 -1.32 12.77 3.45
CA ILE A 41 -0.39 13.70 2.79
C ILE A 41 -0.95 15.13 2.79
N CYS A 42 -2.10 15.36 2.15
CA CYS A 42 -2.63 16.71 1.94
C CYS A 42 -3.83 17.09 2.82
N ARG A 43 -4.28 16.19 3.73
CA ARG A 43 -5.44 16.39 4.61
C ARG A 43 -6.79 16.60 3.93
N THR A 44 -6.89 16.52 2.59
CA THR A 44 -8.18 16.51 1.87
C THR A 44 -9.12 15.47 2.47
N LYS A 45 -10.39 15.84 2.68
CA LYS A 45 -11.44 14.92 3.15
C LYS A 45 -11.62 13.79 2.14
N LEU A 46 -11.56 12.55 2.61
CA LEU A 46 -11.70 11.37 1.76
C LEU A 46 -13.15 10.92 1.63
N ILE A 47 -13.48 10.28 0.51
CA ILE A 47 -14.80 9.70 0.29
C ILE A 47 -14.95 8.46 1.18
N ARG A 48 -15.84 8.53 2.18
CA ARG A 48 -15.99 7.47 3.20
C ARG A 48 -16.30 6.08 2.64
N ALA A 49 -17.04 6.00 1.53
CA ALA A 49 -17.40 4.72 0.92
C ALA A 49 -16.20 4.01 0.26
N ALA A 50 -15.19 4.76 -0.17
CA ALA A 50 -13.99 4.24 -0.82
C ALA A 50 -12.83 5.21 -0.62
N PRO A 51 -12.28 5.33 0.61
CA PRO A 51 -11.29 6.36 0.94
C PRO A 51 -9.91 6.03 0.37
N LEU A 52 -9.62 4.75 0.16
CA LEU A 52 -8.43 4.22 -0.49
C LEU A 52 -8.84 3.27 -1.61
N ILE A 53 -8.23 3.41 -2.78
CA ILE A 53 -8.46 2.57 -3.96
C ILE A 53 -7.13 1.92 -4.35
N PRO A 54 -7.04 0.61 -4.62
CA PRO A 54 -5.80 -0.03 -5.06
C PRO A 54 -5.17 0.67 -6.28
N ASN A 55 -3.86 0.93 -6.23
CA ASN A 55 -3.08 1.56 -7.30
C ASN A 55 -2.21 0.51 -8.02
N ILE A 56 -2.85 -0.33 -8.83
CA ILE A 56 -2.16 -1.42 -9.54
C ILE A 56 -1.04 -0.92 -10.46
N ALA A 57 -1.23 0.25 -11.07
CA ALA A 57 -0.21 0.86 -11.91
C ALA A 57 1.05 1.23 -11.11
N MET A 58 0.88 1.80 -9.91
CA MET A 58 2.01 2.10 -9.02
C MET A 58 2.65 0.84 -8.46
N ASP A 59 1.86 -0.18 -8.08
CA ASP A 59 2.41 -1.46 -7.61
C ASP A 59 3.31 -2.12 -8.65
N ASN A 60 2.87 -2.12 -9.92
CA ASN A 60 3.67 -2.63 -11.04
C ASN A 60 4.92 -1.79 -11.29
N THR A 61 4.81 -0.46 -11.13
CA THR A 61 5.95 0.45 -11.28
C THR A 61 7.01 0.20 -10.19
N ILE A 62 6.58 0.05 -8.94
CA ILE A 62 7.46 -0.29 -7.81
C ILE A 62 8.14 -1.63 -8.05
N ALA A 63 7.39 -2.67 -8.44
CA ALA A 63 7.97 -4.00 -8.69
C ALA A 63 9.03 -3.98 -9.79
N LYS A 64 8.77 -3.27 -10.91
CA LYS A 64 9.75 -3.08 -11.98
C LYS A 64 10.98 -2.29 -11.51
N HIS A 65 10.79 -1.26 -10.69
CA HIS A 65 11.89 -0.46 -10.16
C HIS A 65 12.78 -1.28 -9.21
N VAL A 66 12.20 -2.09 -8.33
CA VAL A 66 12.94 -3.03 -7.48
C VAL A 66 13.76 -4.01 -8.32
N GLY A 67 13.16 -4.57 -9.38
CA GLY A 67 13.87 -5.45 -10.31
C GLY A 67 15.04 -4.74 -11.01
N ALA A 68 14.86 -3.49 -11.42
CA ALA A 68 15.93 -2.69 -12.03
C ALA A 68 17.07 -2.39 -11.03
N LEU A 69 16.76 -2.10 -9.76
CA LEU A 69 17.78 -1.92 -8.71
C LEU A 69 18.60 -3.19 -8.52
N ALA A 70 17.95 -4.36 -8.45
CA ALA A 70 18.65 -5.64 -8.37
C ALA A 70 19.58 -5.86 -9.58
N ALA A 71 19.08 -5.63 -10.79
CA ALA A 71 19.83 -5.80 -12.04
C ALA A 71 21.00 -4.82 -12.19
N SER A 72 20.92 -3.64 -11.57
CA SER A 72 22.00 -2.65 -11.57
C SER A 72 23.18 -3.00 -10.64
N GLY A 73 23.09 -4.10 -9.89
CA GLY A 73 24.11 -4.50 -8.92
C GLY A 73 23.96 -3.88 -7.53
N CYS A 74 22.81 -3.26 -7.22
CA CYS A 74 22.55 -2.75 -5.89
C CYS A 74 22.32 -3.91 -4.91
N VAL A 75 23.35 -4.25 -4.12
CA VAL A 75 23.38 -5.43 -3.24
C VAL A 75 22.17 -5.54 -2.32
N ASP A 76 21.74 -4.42 -1.72
CA ASP A 76 20.59 -4.41 -0.80
C ASP A 76 19.27 -4.85 -1.46
N TRP A 77 19.13 -4.63 -2.76
CA TRP A 77 17.92 -4.91 -3.54
C TRP A 77 18.02 -6.19 -4.37
N GLN A 78 19.17 -6.88 -4.36
CA GLN A 78 19.26 -8.24 -4.86
C GLN A 78 18.44 -9.21 -3.99
N PRO A 79 18.04 -10.40 -4.49
CA PRO A 79 17.17 -11.32 -3.74
C PRO A 79 17.67 -11.70 -2.34
N THR A 80 18.99 -11.73 -2.14
CA THR A 80 19.62 -12.01 -0.85
C THR A 80 19.75 -10.78 0.06
N GLY A 81 19.61 -9.58 -0.51
CA GLY A 81 19.73 -8.29 0.16
C GLY A 81 18.60 -8.02 1.15
N ALA A 82 18.92 -7.24 2.18
CA ALA A 82 18.00 -6.98 3.30
C ALA A 82 16.74 -6.22 2.85
N LYS A 83 16.88 -5.21 1.97
CA LYS A 83 15.76 -4.39 1.50
C LYS A 83 14.79 -5.18 0.62
N HIS A 84 15.32 -6.03 -0.26
CA HIS A 84 14.48 -6.91 -1.08
C HIS A 84 13.66 -7.87 -0.22
N LYS A 85 14.29 -8.52 0.77
CA LYS A 85 13.60 -9.44 1.70
C LYS A 85 12.51 -8.74 2.51
N GLU A 86 12.80 -7.57 3.07
CA GLU A 86 11.82 -6.78 3.80
C GLU A 86 10.63 -6.39 2.90
N TRP A 87 10.91 -5.88 1.69
CA TRP A 87 9.87 -5.52 0.73
C TRP A 87 9.00 -6.71 0.32
N ALA A 88 9.61 -7.86 0.05
CA ALA A 88 8.90 -9.10 -0.31
C ALA A 88 7.98 -9.56 0.84
N GLN A 89 8.49 -9.59 2.07
CA GLN A 89 7.70 -9.94 3.27
C GLN A 89 6.49 -9.01 3.46
N ARG A 90 6.68 -7.70 3.30
CA ARG A 90 5.59 -6.72 3.43
C ARG A 90 4.55 -6.81 2.30
N ARG A 91 4.89 -7.40 1.16
CA ARG A 91 3.95 -7.68 0.06
C ARG A 91 3.17 -8.96 0.28
N GLU A 92 3.82 -10.00 0.78
CA GLU A 92 3.23 -11.32 1.03
C GLU A 92 2.37 -11.37 2.30
N CYS A 93 2.59 -10.44 3.25
CA CYS A 93 1.76 -10.31 4.44
C CYS A 93 0.35 -9.80 4.07
N VAL A 94 -0.51 -10.76 3.72
CA VAL A 94 -1.97 -10.71 3.71
C VAL A 94 -2.39 -11.78 4.73
N LEU A 95 -3.50 -11.54 5.45
CA LEU A 95 -4.10 -12.39 6.50
C LEU A 95 -3.93 -11.82 7.93
N ASP A 96 -4.72 -10.78 8.24
CA ASP A 96 -5.43 -10.68 9.55
C ASP A 96 -6.46 -9.54 9.58
N ARG A 97 -6.30 -8.50 8.74
CA ARG A 97 -7.08 -7.24 8.87
C ARG A 97 -8.43 -7.18 8.16
N LEU A 98 -8.80 -8.18 7.34
CA LEU A 98 -10.13 -8.23 6.70
C LEU A 98 -11.27 -8.46 7.70
N SER A 99 -10.98 -8.90 8.93
CA SER A 99 -11.95 -9.07 10.01
C SER A 99 -12.44 -7.73 10.61
N VAL A 100 -11.71 -6.62 10.41
CA VAL A 100 -11.97 -5.34 11.11
C VAL A 100 -12.85 -4.37 10.30
N TRP A 101 -13.03 -4.62 9.00
CA TRP A 101 -13.79 -3.73 8.10
C TRP A 101 -15.13 -4.31 7.63
N GLY A 102 -15.48 -5.51 8.09
CA GLY A 102 -16.75 -6.18 7.82
C GLY A 102 -17.80 -6.06 8.94
N SER A 103 -17.71 -5.06 9.81
CA SER A 103 -18.64 -4.83 10.93
C SER A 103 -19.14 -3.39 10.96
#